data_AF-A0A537M1Y2-F1
#
_entry.id   AF-A0A537M1Y2-F1
#
_cell.length_a   1.000
_cell.length_b   1.000
_cell.length_c   1.000
_cell.angle_alpha   90.00
_cell.angle_beta   90.00
_cell.angle_gamma   90.00
#
_symmetry.space_group_name_H-M   'P 1'
#
loop_
_entity.id
_entity.type
_entity.pdbx_description
1 polymer ?
#
loop_
_entity_poly.entity_id
_entity_poly.type
_entity_poly.pdbx_seq_one_letter_code
_entity_poly.pdbx_strand_id
1 'polypeptide(L)'
;MNKLTMLAGTAAFAVTAGAATAQKAGPGKADYRISAETTSGMGAMAGANPRALAGAMMGGHGMGGGTAKNLTLQLGSTGKAPGAPSAEHLPPPGLQAGDSLPLITPQGVRAPAPTQSWDRRMERPKGRILIYWGCGEHARAGQPAVIDFASMTAGKMPPAFAAAAFRAMNPPSPAGFATYGEWPNERNGTRVPANA
;
A
#
# COMPACT_ATOMS: atom_id res chain seq x y z
N MET A 1 50.41 -33.73 35.95
CA MET A 1 50.01 -32.34 36.28
C MET A 1 49.32 -31.77 35.05
N ASN A 2 47.98 -31.72 35.10
CA ASN A 2 47.12 -31.35 33.98
C ASN A 2 47.20 -29.84 33.72
N LYS A 3 47.35 -29.44 32.45
CA LYS A 3 47.00 -28.09 32.00
C LYS A 3 45.89 -28.23 30.95
N LEU A 4 44.67 -27.89 31.38
CA LEU A 4 43.49 -27.74 30.53
C LEU A 4 43.60 -26.38 29.83
N THR A 5 43.73 -26.37 28.51
CA THR A 5 43.68 -25.13 27.72
C THR A 5 42.26 -24.98 27.18
N MET A 6 41.50 -24.03 27.70
CA MET A 6 40.20 -23.63 27.17
C MET A 6 40.38 -22.96 25.80
N LEU A 7 39.78 -23.52 24.76
CA LEU A 7 39.57 -22.86 23.47
C LEU A 7 38.22 -22.12 23.52
N ALA A 8 38.26 -20.80 23.57
CA ALA A 8 37.10 -19.93 23.39
C ALA A 8 36.73 -19.92 21.90
N GLY A 9 35.70 -20.68 21.51
CA GLY A 9 35.14 -20.67 20.17
C GLY A 9 34.20 -19.49 19.97
N THR A 10 34.65 -18.42 19.33
CA THR A 10 33.77 -17.38 18.77
C THR A 10 33.01 -17.96 17.58
N ALA A 11 31.76 -18.36 17.79
CA ALA A 11 30.83 -18.68 16.72
C ALA A 11 30.39 -17.39 16.02
N ALA A 12 31.01 -17.07 14.89
CA ALA A 12 30.53 -16.02 14.00
C ALA A 12 29.24 -16.50 13.32
N PHE A 13 28.08 -16.03 13.78
CA PHE A 13 26.83 -16.19 13.05
C PHE A 13 26.88 -15.34 11.78
N ALA A 14 27.19 -15.97 10.66
CA ALA A 14 27.06 -15.36 9.34
C ALA A 14 25.56 -15.21 9.03
N VAL A 15 25.03 -14.00 9.17
CA VAL A 15 23.72 -13.64 8.64
C VAL A 15 23.85 -13.65 7.11
N THR A 16 23.40 -14.74 6.48
CA THR A 16 23.26 -14.79 5.03
C THR A 16 22.09 -13.88 4.65
N ALA A 17 22.38 -12.63 4.36
CA ALA A 17 21.45 -11.74 3.69
C ALA A 17 21.09 -12.38 2.33
N GLY A 18 19.85 -12.83 2.20
CA GLY A 18 19.35 -13.36 0.94
C GLY A 18 19.55 -12.33 -0.16
N ALA A 19 20.27 -12.71 -1.21
CA ALA A 19 20.48 -11.85 -2.36
C ALA A 19 19.13 -11.55 -3.02
N ALA A 20 18.60 -10.35 -2.80
CA ALA A 20 17.51 -9.83 -3.60
C ALA A 20 18.03 -9.70 -5.04
N THR A 21 17.55 -10.57 -5.94
CA THR A 21 17.84 -10.46 -7.37
C THR A 21 17.24 -9.17 -7.87
N ALA A 22 18.07 -8.14 -8.05
CA ALA A 22 17.64 -6.91 -8.70
C ALA A 22 17.23 -7.23 -10.15
N GLN A 23 15.94 -7.10 -10.46
CA GLN A 23 15.44 -7.22 -11.83
C GLN A 23 16.03 -6.07 -12.66
N LYS A 24 16.80 -6.40 -13.71
CA LYS A 24 17.26 -5.43 -14.70
C LYS A 24 16.03 -4.85 -15.43
N ALA A 25 15.60 -3.67 -15.05
CA ALA A 25 14.56 -2.93 -15.73
C ALA A 25 15.12 -2.33 -17.03
N GLY A 26 14.85 -2.98 -18.17
CA GLY A 26 14.78 -2.25 -19.45
C GLY A 26 13.56 -1.32 -19.45
N PRO A 27 13.34 -0.50 -20.49
CA PRO A 27 12.05 0.21 -20.63
C PRO A 27 10.94 -0.85 -20.67
N GLY A 28 10.26 -0.99 -19.53
CA GLY A 28 9.38 -2.12 -19.28
C GLY A 28 8.21 -2.07 -20.24
N LYS A 29 7.96 -3.18 -20.96
CA LYS A 29 6.69 -3.32 -21.70
C LYS A 29 5.50 -3.43 -20.75
N ALA A 30 5.76 -3.68 -19.46
CA ALA A 30 4.77 -3.84 -18.42
C ALA A 30 5.03 -2.88 -17.24
N ASP A 31 3.95 -2.23 -16.80
CA ASP A 31 3.87 -1.42 -15.59
C ASP A 31 3.13 -2.22 -14.52
N TYR A 32 3.86 -2.58 -13.46
CA TYR A 32 3.32 -3.30 -12.32
C TYR A 32 3.25 -2.39 -11.09
N ARG A 33 2.07 -2.30 -10.48
CA ARG A 33 1.79 -1.45 -9.33
C ARG A 33 1.21 -2.26 -8.17
N ILE A 34 1.77 -2.01 -6.98
CA ILE A 34 1.32 -2.55 -5.71
C ILE A 34 0.92 -1.36 -4.83
N SER A 35 -0.34 -1.33 -4.38
CA SER A 35 -0.85 -0.33 -3.44
C SER A 35 -1.28 -1.03 -2.16
N ALA A 36 -0.63 -0.73 -1.04
CA ALA A 36 -0.94 -1.29 0.27
C ALA A 36 -1.43 -0.17 1.20
N GLU A 37 -2.58 -0.37 1.82
CA GLU A 37 -3.26 0.63 2.65
C GLU A 37 -3.64 0.02 4.00
N THR A 38 -3.49 0.81 5.05
CA THR A 38 -3.95 0.45 6.40
C THR A 38 -4.88 1.53 6.91
N THR A 39 -6.12 1.16 7.19
CA THR A 39 -7.16 2.06 7.70
C THR A 39 -7.54 1.64 9.11
N SER A 40 -7.61 2.60 10.04
CA SER A 40 -7.96 2.35 11.44
C SER A 40 -9.21 3.13 11.88
N GLY A 41 -9.83 2.70 12.98
CA GLY A 41 -10.97 3.42 13.59
C GLY A 41 -12.25 3.29 12.77
N MET A 42 -13.04 4.38 12.66
CA MET A 42 -14.34 4.34 11.96
C MET A 42 -14.21 4.00 10.46
N GLY A 43 -13.10 4.39 9.82
CA GLY A 43 -12.80 4.00 8.43
C GLY A 43 -12.53 2.51 8.26
N ALA A 44 -12.01 1.83 9.29
CA ALA A 44 -11.83 0.38 9.27
C ALA A 44 -13.17 -0.37 9.31
N MET A 45 -14.20 0.22 9.93
CA MET A 45 -15.54 -0.36 10.02
C MET A 45 -16.27 -0.38 8.67
N ALA A 46 -16.07 0.64 7.83
CA ALA A 46 -16.59 0.66 6.46
C ALA A 46 -15.91 -0.38 5.55
N GLY A 47 -14.68 -0.76 5.89
CA GLY A 47 -13.94 -1.83 5.24
C GLY A 47 -14.24 -3.23 5.79
N ALA A 48 -14.86 -3.35 6.97
CA ALA A 48 -15.13 -4.63 7.61
C ALA A 48 -16.21 -5.42 6.85
N ASN A 49 -16.07 -6.76 6.80
CA ASN A 49 -17.12 -7.59 6.24
C ASN A 49 -18.37 -7.60 7.16
N PRO A 50 -19.58 -7.80 6.63
CA PRO A 50 -20.81 -7.74 7.43
C PRO A 50 -20.86 -8.74 8.60
N ARG A 51 -20.16 -9.88 8.46
CA ARG A 51 -20.08 -10.91 9.51
C ARG A 51 -19.19 -10.49 10.67
N ALA A 52 -18.07 -9.82 10.40
CA ALA A 52 -17.17 -9.25 11.39
C ALA A 52 -17.84 -8.08 12.12
N LEU A 53 -18.62 -7.27 11.39
CA LEU A 53 -19.45 -6.21 11.98
C LEU A 53 -20.51 -6.80 12.92
N ALA A 54 -21.23 -7.85 12.49
CA ALA A 54 -22.23 -8.52 13.32
C ALA A 54 -21.61 -9.17 14.57
N GLY A 55 -20.44 -9.79 14.45
CA GLY A 55 -19.70 -10.36 15.58
C GLY A 55 -19.22 -9.31 16.58
N ALA A 56 -18.76 -8.16 16.10
CA ALA A 56 -18.38 -7.02 16.95
C ALA A 56 -19.59 -6.43 17.69
N MET A 57 -20.77 -6.40 17.06
CA MET A 57 -22.01 -5.92 17.70
C MET A 57 -22.58 -6.92 18.73
N MET A 58 -22.51 -8.23 18.47
CA MET A 58 -23.01 -9.29 19.36
C MET A 58 -22.09 -9.60 20.53
N GLY A 59 -20.78 -9.32 20.41
CA GLY A 59 -19.78 -9.74 21.38
C GLY A 59 -19.56 -8.80 22.56
N GLY A 60 -20.24 -7.64 22.65
CA GLY A 60 -20.06 -6.66 23.73
C GLY A 60 -18.65 -6.04 23.81
N HIS A 61 -17.75 -6.39 22.90
CA HIS A 61 -16.47 -5.74 22.72
C HIS A 61 -16.77 -4.42 21.99
N GLY A 62 -16.61 -3.30 22.69
CA GLY A 62 -16.92 -1.98 22.14
C GLY A 62 -16.32 -1.75 20.75
N MET A 63 -16.91 -0.81 19.99
CA MET A 63 -16.46 -0.35 18.66
C MET A 63 -15.08 0.37 18.70
N GLY A 64 -14.13 -0.16 19.46
CA GLY A 64 -12.78 0.34 19.62
C GLY A 64 -11.83 -0.35 18.64
N GLY A 65 -11.32 0.41 17.68
CA GLY A 65 -9.97 0.21 17.17
C GLY A 65 -9.73 -0.97 16.22
N GLY A 66 -10.66 -1.26 15.31
CA GLY A 66 -10.34 -2.15 14.18
C GLY A 66 -9.27 -1.55 13.27
N THR A 67 -8.35 -2.37 12.77
CA THR A 67 -7.43 -2.04 11.66
C THR A 67 -7.79 -2.90 10.46
N ALA A 68 -8.03 -2.27 9.32
CA ALA A 68 -8.29 -2.92 8.03
C ALA A 68 -7.07 -2.74 7.12
N LYS A 69 -6.60 -3.84 6.53
CA LYS A 69 -5.51 -3.83 5.55
C LYS A 69 -6.10 -4.10 4.17
N ASN A 70 -5.78 -3.25 3.22
CA ASN A 70 -6.18 -3.40 1.82
C ASN A 70 -4.93 -3.49 0.95
N LEU A 71 -5.00 -4.33 -0.08
CA LEU A 71 -3.96 -4.49 -1.08
C LEU A 71 -4.63 -4.46 -2.45
N THR A 72 -4.06 -3.67 -3.36
CA THR A 72 -4.49 -3.59 -4.76
C THR A 72 -3.28 -3.81 -5.64
N LEU A 73 -3.39 -4.75 -6.56
CA LEU A 73 -2.34 -5.09 -7.52
C LEU A 73 -2.86 -4.79 -8.93
N GLN A 74 -2.06 -4.10 -9.73
CA GLN A 74 -2.42 -3.73 -11.10
C GLN A 74 -1.24 -3.94 -12.03
N LEU A 75 -1.48 -4.63 -13.13
CA LEU A 75 -0.49 -4.89 -14.17
C LEU A 75 -1.05 -4.39 -15.49
N GLY A 76 -0.37 -3.41 -16.10
CA GLY A 76 -0.63 -2.98 -17.46
C GLY A 76 0.52 -3.39 -18.36
N SER A 77 0.25 -3.88 -19.57
CA SER A 77 1.29 -4.13 -20.58
C SER A 77 0.91 -3.54 -21.94
N THR A 78 1.91 -2.95 -22.59
CA THR A 78 1.82 -2.41 -23.96
C THR A 78 1.83 -3.51 -25.02
N GLY A 79 2.29 -4.71 -24.66
CA GLY A 79 2.24 -5.90 -25.52
C GLY A 79 0.89 -6.62 -25.43
N LYS A 80 0.43 -7.15 -26.56
CA LYS A 80 -0.69 -8.11 -26.57
C LYS A 80 -0.19 -9.47 -26.09
N ALA A 81 -0.95 -10.11 -25.21
CA ALA A 81 -0.69 -11.50 -24.82
C ALA A 81 -1.00 -12.42 -26.02
N PRO A 82 -0.21 -13.47 -26.26
CA PRO A 82 -0.45 -14.44 -27.33
C PRO A 82 -1.68 -15.34 -27.09
N GLY A 83 -2.36 -15.19 -25.94
CA GLY A 83 -3.58 -15.91 -25.57
C GLY A 83 -4.39 -15.14 -24.53
N ALA A 84 -5.24 -15.84 -23.76
CA ALA A 84 -5.97 -15.22 -22.66
C ALA A 84 -4.97 -14.61 -21.64
N PRO A 85 -5.03 -13.30 -21.37
CA PRO A 85 -4.08 -12.65 -20.47
C PRO A 85 -4.26 -13.21 -19.05
N SER A 86 -3.17 -13.71 -18.48
CA SER A 86 -3.10 -14.23 -17.11
C SER A 86 -1.74 -13.85 -16.53
N ALA A 87 -1.75 -13.38 -15.29
CA ALA A 87 -0.55 -13.13 -14.52
C ALA A 87 -0.81 -13.47 -13.06
N GLU A 88 0.25 -13.65 -12.28
CA GLU A 88 0.14 -13.92 -10.86
C GLU A 88 1.20 -13.14 -10.07
N HIS A 89 0.83 -12.77 -8.85
CA HIS A 89 1.75 -12.24 -7.85
C HIS A 89 1.94 -13.27 -6.76
N LEU A 90 3.21 -13.59 -6.44
CA LEU A 90 3.56 -14.47 -5.33
C LEU A 90 3.82 -13.61 -4.10
N PRO A 91 2.87 -13.50 -3.16
CA PRO A 91 3.06 -12.69 -1.98
C PRO A 91 4.11 -13.32 -1.04
N PRO A 92 4.84 -12.52 -0.25
CA PRO A 92 5.74 -13.06 0.75
C PRO A 92 4.94 -13.82 1.83
N PRO A 93 5.49 -14.88 2.46
CA PRO A 93 4.77 -15.68 3.45
C PRO A 93 4.20 -14.85 4.62
N GLY A 94 4.89 -13.78 5.02
CA GLY A 94 4.43 -12.87 6.08
C GLY A 94 3.12 -12.14 5.75
N LEU A 95 2.77 -11.96 4.47
CA LEU A 95 1.54 -11.29 4.07
C LEU A 95 0.29 -12.16 4.31
N GLN A 96 0.46 -13.47 4.50
CA GLN A 96 -0.62 -14.42 4.75
C GLN A 96 -1.79 -14.34 3.75
N ALA A 97 -1.52 -13.93 2.51
CA ALA A 97 -2.53 -13.71 1.47
C ALA A 97 -2.77 -14.95 0.57
N GLY A 98 -2.20 -16.11 0.94
CA GLY A 98 -2.16 -17.33 0.12
C GLY A 98 -0.89 -17.42 -0.74
N ASP A 99 -0.72 -18.53 -1.46
CA ASP A 99 0.51 -18.80 -2.21
C ASP A 99 0.63 -18.01 -3.53
N SER A 100 -0.50 -17.62 -4.11
CA SER A 100 -0.57 -16.88 -5.36
C SER A 100 -1.82 -16.00 -5.43
N LEU A 101 -1.62 -14.76 -5.90
CA LEU A 101 -2.67 -13.77 -6.15
C LEU A 101 -2.81 -13.58 -7.67
N PRO A 102 -3.82 -14.22 -8.30
CA PRO A 102 -3.99 -14.14 -9.74
C PRO A 102 -4.49 -12.75 -10.16
N LEU A 103 -3.81 -12.15 -11.13
CA LEU A 103 -4.15 -10.90 -11.78
C LEU A 103 -4.97 -11.22 -13.03
N ILE A 104 -6.24 -10.85 -13.02
CA ILE A 104 -7.19 -11.17 -14.10
C ILE A 104 -7.78 -9.90 -14.67
N THR A 105 -8.03 -9.88 -15.98
CA THR A 105 -8.75 -8.80 -16.63
C THR A 105 -10.22 -8.81 -16.17
N PRO A 106 -10.73 -7.74 -15.53
CA PRO A 106 -12.11 -7.67 -15.09
C PRO A 106 -13.07 -7.74 -16.30
N GLN A 107 -14.18 -8.46 -16.16
CA GLN A 107 -15.14 -8.68 -17.27
C GLN A 107 -16.13 -7.52 -17.45
N GLY A 108 -16.07 -6.51 -16.59
CA GLY A 108 -16.80 -5.25 -16.74
C GLY A 108 -15.87 -4.06 -16.54
N VAL A 109 -15.98 -3.04 -17.39
CA VAL A 109 -15.40 -1.73 -17.07
C VAL A 109 -16.23 -1.19 -15.90
N ARG A 110 -15.74 -1.38 -14.67
CA ARG A 110 -16.29 -0.63 -13.55
C ARG A 110 -16.01 0.83 -13.86
N ALA A 111 -17.06 1.57 -14.24
CA ALA A 111 -16.96 3.01 -14.42
C ALA A 111 -16.26 3.56 -13.17
N PRO A 112 -15.21 4.40 -13.32
CA PRO A 112 -14.66 5.09 -12.17
C PRO A 112 -15.83 5.70 -11.42
N ALA A 113 -15.92 5.46 -10.11
CA ALA A 113 -16.91 6.16 -9.31
C ALA A 113 -16.74 7.65 -9.64
N PRO A 114 -17.83 8.38 -9.97
CA PRO A 114 -17.71 9.78 -10.31
C PRO A 114 -16.89 10.45 -9.22
N THR A 115 -15.80 11.11 -9.61
CA THR A 115 -15.03 11.92 -8.69
C THR A 115 -16.02 12.86 -8.04
N GLN A 116 -16.27 12.69 -6.73
CA GLN A 116 -17.18 13.58 -6.03
C GLN A 116 -16.68 14.99 -6.29
N SER A 117 -17.50 15.80 -6.97
CA SER A 117 -17.22 17.21 -7.13
C SER A 117 -17.06 17.77 -5.74
N TRP A 118 -15.91 18.36 -5.46
CA TRP A 118 -15.63 18.97 -4.15
C TRP A 118 -16.76 19.95 -3.85
N ASP A 119 -17.58 19.67 -2.83
CA ASP A 119 -18.67 20.56 -2.46
C ASP A 119 -18.05 21.92 -2.09
N ARG A 120 -18.54 22.99 -2.72
CA ARG A 120 -18.12 24.38 -2.43
C ARG A 120 -18.43 24.80 -1.00
N ARG A 121 -19.20 24.00 -0.23
CA ARG A 121 -19.48 24.18 1.20
C ARG A 121 -18.50 23.45 2.13
N MET A 122 -17.34 23.01 1.63
CA MET A 122 -16.28 22.47 2.49
C MET A 122 -15.86 23.53 3.53
N GLU A 123 -16.07 23.24 4.81
CA GLU A 123 -15.59 24.10 5.89
C GLU A 123 -14.06 24.22 5.78
N ARG A 124 -13.51 25.43 5.98
CA ARG A 124 -12.07 25.65 5.90
C ARG A 124 -11.39 24.70 6.88
N PRO A 125 -10.49 23.81 6.43
CA PRO A 125 -9.87 22.85 7.32
C PRO A 125 -9.11 23.60 8.42
N LYS A 126 -9.40 23.27 9.67
CA LYS A 126 -8.70 23.80 10.84
C LYS A 126 -7.65 22.77 11.24
N GLY A 127 -6.39 23.17 11.37
CA GLY A 127 -5.31 22.29 11.83
C GLY A 127 -4.00 22.43 11.06
N ARG A 128 -3.11 21.44 11.25
CA ARG A 128 -1.82 21.35 10.59
C ARG A 128 -1.60 19.91 10.09
N ILE A 129 -1.08 19.74 8.88
CA ILE A 129 -0.54 18.46 8.40
C ILE A 129 0.98 18.46 8.67
N LEU A 130 1.50 17.36 9.18
CA LEU A 130 2.93 17.11 9.37
C LEU A 130 3.35 15.97 8.45
N ILE A 131 4.27 16.24 7.52
CA ILE A 131 4.78 15.23 6.59
C ILE A 131 6.21 14.86 7.00
N TYR A 132 6.43 13.57 7.24
CA TYR A 132 7.74 12.98 7.54
C TYR A 132 8.16 12.06 6.39
N TRP A 133 9.47 11.88 6.19
CA TRP A 133 10.05 11.03 5.15
C TRP A 133 11.35 10.34 5.61
N GLY A 134 11.57 9.11 5.14
CA GLY A 134 12.73 8.26 5.49
C GLY A 134 12.40 7.16 6.51
N CYS A 135 13.39 6.30 6.81
CA CYS A 135 13.24 5.10 7.65
C CYS A 135 14.05 5.14 8.98
N GLY A 136 14.41 6.32 9.47
CA GLY A 136 15.17 6.47 10.72
C GLY A 136 14.28 6.55 11.96
N GLU A 137 14.83 6.21 13.13
CA GLU A 137 14.15 6.35 14.44
C GLU A 137 13.80 7.81 14.75
N HIS A 138 14.63 8.75 14.30
CA HIS A 138 14.45 10.18 14.49
C HIS A 138 14.30 10.91 13.14
N ALA A 139 13.44 11.92 13.11
CA ALA A 139 13.29 12.82 11.96
C ALA A 139 14.59 13.60 11.75
N ARG A 140 15.09 13.63 10.51
CA ARG A 140 16.31 14.38 10.17
C ARG A 140 16.03 15.89 10.20
N ALA A 141 17.09 16.70 10.33
CA ALA A 141 16.97 18.15 10.28
C ALA A 141 16.16 18.62 9.05
N GLY A 142 15.22 19.55 9.24
CA GLY A 142 14.31 20.02 8.20
C GLY A 142 12.99 19.23 8.08
N GLN A 143 12.74 18.25 8.94
CA GLN A 143 11.46 17.54 9.07
C GLN A 143 10.76 17.85 10.41
N PRO A 144 9.41 17.82 10.48
CA PRO A 144 8.48 17.58 9.38
C PRO A 144 8.26 18.81 8.47
N ALA A 145 7.80 18.57 7.25
CA ALA A 145 7.18 19.65 6.48
C ALA A 145 5.79 19.94 7.08
N VAL A 146 5.59 21.18 7.55
CA VAL A 146 4.36 21.62 8.20
C VAL A 146 3.48 22.35 7.20
N ILE A 147 2.26 21.86 7.02
CA ILE A 147 1.22 22.50 6.23
C ILE A 147 0.20 23.08 7.21
N ASP A 148 0.23 24.40 7.41
CA ASP A 148 -0.69 25.10 8.30
C ASP A 148 -1.87 25.69 7.51
N PHE A 149 -3.08 25.19 7.77
CA PHE A 149 -4.27 25.62 7.05
C PHE A 149 -4.70 27.06 7.38
N ALA A 150 -4.39 27.57 8.56
CA ALA A 150 -4.65 28.97 8.91
C ALA A 150 -3.69 29.92 8.17
N SER A 151 -2.47 29.47 7.89
CA SER A 151 -1.51 30.24 7.09
C SER A 151 -1.83 30.20 5.59
N MET A 152 -2.26 29.05 5.06
CA MET A 152 -2.64 28.92 3.65
C MET A 152 -3.88 29.75 3.30
N THR A 153 -4.82 29.86 4.24
CA THR A 153 -6.02 30.69 4.06
C THR A 153 -5.71 32.19 4.01
N ALA A 154 -4.57 32.61 4.53
CA ALA A 154 -4.00 33.96 4.42
C ALA A 154 -3.09 34.14 3.18
N GLY A 155 -3.09 33.19 2.24
CA GLY A 155 -2.29 33.25 1.01
C GLY A 155 -0.81 32.89 1.19
N LYS A 156 -0.40 32.43 2.38
CA LYS A 156 0.98 32.02 2.65
C LYS A 156 1.12 30.52 2.35
N MET A 157 1.71 30.19 1.20
CA MET A 157 2.10 28.82 0.90
C MET A 157 3.36 28.45 1.69
N PRO A 158 3.39 27.28 2.36
CA PRO A 158 4.60 26.82 3.04
C PRO A 158 5.76 26.68 2.04
N PRO A 159 7.01 27.03 2.40
CA PRO A 159 8.17 26.84 1.54
C PRO A 159 8.33 25.39 1.03
N ALA A 160 7.86 24.40 1.81
CA ALA A 160 7.82 23.00 1.42
C ALA A 160 7.04 22.75 0.11
N PHE A 161 6.06 23.60 -0.23
CA PHE A 161 5.30 23.49 -1.48
C PHE A 161 6.02 24.08 -2.69
N ALA A 162 6.94 25.03 -2.51
CA ALA A 162 7.67 25.65 -3.62
C ALA A 162 8.55 24.62 -4.37
N ALA A 163 8.99 23.57 -3.68
CA ALA A 163 9.73 22.45 -4.25
C ALA A 163 8.88 21.19 -4.49
N ALA A 164 7.59 21.19 -4.10
CA ALA A 164 6.75 20.00 -4.19
C ALA A 164 6.16 19.85 -5.60
N ALA A 165 6.78 19.01 -6.41
CA ALA A 165 6.17 18.52 -7.65
C ALA A 165 5.18 17.39 -7.33
N PHE A 166 3.91 17.73 -7.11
CA PHE A 166 2.86 16.73 -6.98
C PHE A 166 2.56 16.13 -8.35
N ARG A 167 3.16 14.98 -8.67
CA ARG A 167 2.73 14.18 -9.81
C ARG A 167 1.53 13.36 -9.40
N ALA A 168 0.40 13.57 -10.08
CA ALA A 168 -0.74 12.69 -9.93
C ALA A 168 -0.29 11.27 -10.27
N MET A 169 -0.50 10.36 -9.32
CA MET A 169 -0.26 8.94 -9.57
C MET A 169 -1.29 8.45 -10.57
N ASN A 170 -0.83 8.04 -11.76
CA ASN A 170 -1.70 7.45 -12.78
C ASN A 170 -1.47 5.93 -12.78
N PRO A 171 -2.29 5.15 -12.07
CA PRO A 171 -2.13 3.70 -12.06
C PRO A 171 -2.44 3.08 -13.42
N PRO A 172 -1.94 1.86 -13.69
CA PRO A 172 -2.43 1.08 -14.82
C PRO A 172 -3.94 0.94 -14.78
N SER A 173 -4.58 0.99 -15.95
CA SER A 173 -6.03 0.85 -16.08
C SER A 173 -6.38 -0.02 -17.29
N PRO A 174 -7.57 -0.66 -17.31
CA PRO A 174 -8.01 -1.47 -18.44
C PRO A 174 -8.02 -0.70 -19.78
N ALA A 175 -8.31 0.60 -19.75
CA ALA A 175 -8.38 1.44 -20.95
C ALA A 175 -7.00 1.93 -21.43
N GLY A 176 -6.00 1.98 -20.54
CA GLY A 176 -4.69 2.56 -20.83
C GLY A 176 -3.66 1.59 -21.40
N PHE A 177 -3.94 0.28 -21.42
CA PHE A 177 -2.98 -0.76 -21.77
C PHE A 177 -3.56 -1.80 -22.72
N ALA A 178 -2.71 -2.41 -23.55
CA ALA A 178 -3.12 -3.44 -24.50
C ALA A 178 -3.50 -4.76 -23.80
N THR A 179 -2.90 -5.02 -22.65
CA THR A 179 -3.29 -6.08 -21.71
C THR A 179 -3.29 -5.54 -20.30
N TYR A 180 -4.26 -5.99 -19.50
CA TYR A 180 -4.43 -5.53 -18.12
C TYR A 180 -4.86 -6.68 -17.21
N GLY A 181 -4.33 -6.71 -15.99
CA GLY A 181 -4.78 -7.62 -14.94
C GLY A 181 -4.77 -6.93 -13.59
N GLU A 182 -5.74 -7.27 -12.74
CA GLU A 182 -5.83 -6.71 -11.40
C GLU A 182 -6.19 -7.73 -10.33
N TRP A 183 -5.90 -7.36 -9.09
CA TRP A 183 -6.33 -8.04 -7.88
C TRP A 183 -6.68 -7.00 -6.81
N PRO A 184 -7.72 -7.20 -5.99
CA PRO A 184 -8.69 -8.30 -6.07
C PRO A 184 -9.56 -8.23 -7.33
N ASN A 185 -10.13 -9.36 -7.74
CA ASN A 185 -10.96 -9.48 -8.95
C ASN A 185 -12.14 -10.43 -8.74
N GLU A 186 -12.98 -10.61 -9.77
CA GLU A 186 -14.19 -11.43 -9.71
C GLU A 186 -13.93 -12.91 -9.41
N ARG A 187 -12.76 -13.45 -9.77
CA ARG A 187 -12.41 -14.85 -9.46
C ARG A 187 -11.79 -15.01 -8.08
N ASN A 188 -11.15 -13.96 -7.56
CA ASN A 188 -10.51 -13.98 -6.25
C ASN A 188 -10.63 -12.60 -5.58
N GLY A 189 -11.59 -12.51 -4.66
CA GLY A 189 -11.82 -11.34 -3.80
C GLY A 189 -11.29 -11.50 -2.37
N THR A 190 -10.38 -12.45 -2.14
CA THR A 190 -9.80 -12.69 -0.81
C THR A 190 -9.14 -11.40 -0.34
N ARG A 191 -9.35 -11.00 0.92
CA ARG A 191 -8.64 -9.84 1.47
C ARG A 191 -7.39 -10.30 2.20
N VAL A 192 -6.41 -9.40 2.24
CA VAL A 192 -5.25 -9.59 3.11
C VAL A 192 -5.73 -9.64 4.56
N PRO A 193 -5.29 -10.63 5.37
CA PRO A 193 -5.65 -10.71 6.77
C PRO A 193 -5.24 -9.45 7.55
N ALA A 194 -6.06 -9.06 8.53
CA ALA A 194 -5.75 -7.89 9.37
C ALA A 194 -4.47 -8.11 10.23
N ASN A 195 -4.12 -9.35 10.50
CA ASN A 195 -2.98 -9.77 11.31
C ASN A 195 -1.69 -10.05 10.50
N ALA A 196 -1.70 -9.82 9.18
CA ALA A 196 -0.54 -9.97 8.30
C ALA A 196 0.59 -8.99 8.61
#